data_AF-A0A2H5V0L1-F1
#
_entry.id   AF-A0A2H5V0L1-F1
#
_cell.length_a   1.000
_cell.length_b   1.000
_cell.length_c   1.000
_cell.angle_alpha   90.00
_cell.angle_beta   90.00
_cell.angle_gamma   90.00
#
_symmetry.space_group_name_H-M   'P 1'
#
loop_
_entity.id
_entity.type
_entity.pdbx_description
1 polymer ?
#
loop_
_entity_poly.entity_id
_entity_poly.type
_entity_poly.pdbx_seq_one_letter_code
_entity_poly.pdbx_strand_id
1 'polypeptide(L)'
;MSEGYIDINPIVAKKLGIEDGDYVWCDADPSDRPFVGWTDRPGDYKVFRWLVRARHYPNIAPGVARAWFHFYVSTHGSVEGHEKRADGLAKNPRTGYQAAYRYGSHQSTTRTWVKPTLQTDSLVRKEYYGQLIGKGFALDVHQVVGAPKESFVKITKAEPGGEDQKGLWSPAAAGFRPAYASDEVKKYLAGQYVEVT
;
A
#
# COMPACT_ATOMS: atom_id res chain seq x y z
N MET A 1 3.42 -12.53 -11.68
CA MET A 1 3.11 -12.10 -10.30
C MET A 1 2.39 -10.76 -10.41
N SER A 2 1.20 -10.60 -9.81
CA SER A 2 0.45 -9.34 -9.83
C SER A 2 1.10 -8.33 -8.87
N GLU A 3 1.07 -7.05 -9.22
CA GLU A 3 1.62 -5.98 -8.38
C GLU A 3 0.67 -5.59 -7.22
N GLY A 4 1.22 -4.90 -6.21
CA GLY A 4 0.42 -4.37 -5.12
C GLY A 4 -0.43 -3.16 -5.54
N TYR A 5 -1.50 -2.91 -4.79
CA TYR A 5 -2.40 -1.77 -5.01
C TYR A 5 -2.81 -1.14 -3.69
N ILE A 6 -3.25 0.12 -3.77
CA ILE A 6 -3.91 0.85 -2.68
C ILE A 6 -5.36 1.10 -3.04
N ASP A 7 -6.28 0.64 -2.20
CA ASP A 7 -7.71 0.86 -2.36
C ASP A 7 -8.08 2.27 -1.91
N ILE A 8 -8.76 3.00 -2.80
CA ILE A 8 -9.25 4.37 -2.55
C ILE A 8 -10.72 4.43 -2.92
N ASN A 9 -11.50 5.17 -2.14
CA ASN A 9 -12.89 5.45 -2.50
C ASN A 9 -12.96 6.17 -3.86
N PRO A 10 -13.78 5.72 -4.82
CA PRO A 10 -13.83 6.29 -6.17
C PRO A 10 -14.18 7.78 -6.20
N ILE A 11 -15.05 8.24 -5.31
CA ILE A 11 -15.47 9.64 -5.24
C ILE A 11 -14.29 10.53 -4.82
N VAL A 12 -13.50 10.07 -3.85
CA VAL A 12 -12.30 10.79 -3.40
C VAL A 12 -11.21 10.74 -4.46
N ALA A 13 -10.98 9.58 -5.07
CA ALA A 13 -9.98 9.43 -6.13
C ALA A 13 -10.25 10.37 -7.31
N LYS A 14 -11.50 10.45 -7.78
CA LYS A 14 -11.91 11.39 -8.84
C LYS A 14 -11.68 12.85 -8.45
N LYS A 15 -11.98 13.24 -7.22
CA LYS A 15 -11.68 14.61 -6.71
C LYS A 15 -10.18 14.92 -6.70
N LEU A 16 -9.34 13.90 -6.53
CA LEU A 16 -7.88 14.01 -6.57
C LEU A 16 -7.31 13.89 -8.01
N GLY A 17 -8.16 13.70 -9.02
CA GLY A 17 -7.72 13.50 -10.41
C GLY A 17 -7.00 12.16 -10.63
N ILE A 18 -7.31 11.15 -9.82
CA ILE A 18 -6.73 9.81 -9.87
C ILE A 18 -7.74 8.85 -10.49
N GLU A 19 -7.40 8.33 -11.67
CA GLU A 19 -8.19 7.30 -12.35
C GLU A 19 -7.91 5.91 -11.77
N ASP A 20 -8.83 4.98 -11.98
CA ASP A 20 -8.64 3.60 -11.53
C ASP A 20 -7.50 2.93 -12.31
N GLY A 21 -6.51 2.46 -11.57
CA GLY A 21 -5.28 1.92 -12.11
C GLY A 21 -4.15 2.92 -12.29
N ASP A 22 -4.34 4.24 -12.07
CA ASP A 22 -3.19 5.17 -12.06
C ASP A 22 -2.17 4.76 -10.99
N TYR A 23 -0.89 5.02 -11.22
CA TYR A 23 0.07 4.94 -10.11
C TYR A 23 0.08 6.24 -9.32
N VAL A 24 0.27 6.08 -8.02
CA VAL A 24 0.27 7.17 -7.05
C VAL A 24 1.48 7.08 -6.13
N TRP A 25 2.01 8.24 -5.76
CA TRP A 25 2.92 8.37 -4.63
C TRP A 25 2.11 8.39 -3.34
N CYS A 26 2.52 7.56 -2.38
CA CYS A 26 1.99 7.57 -1.02
C CYS A 26 3.09 8.06 -0.08
N ASP A 27 2.99 9.32 0.34
CA ASP A 27 3.97 9.99 1.16
C ASP A 27 3.44 10.12 2.60
N ALA A 28 4.24 9.70 3.59
CA ALA A 28 3.95 9.97 5.00
C ALA A 28 4.42 11.37 5.41
N ASP A 29 4.24 11.71 6.69
CA ASP A 29 4.66 13.00 7.24
C ASP A 29 6.18 13.23 7.01
N PRO A 30 6.57 14.26 6.23
CA PRO A 30 7.96 14.50 5.89
C PRO A 30 8.84 14.92 7.08
N SER A 31 8.22 15.34 8.20
CA SER A 31 8.96 15.67 9.44
C SER A 31 9.59 14.44 10.11
N ASP A 32 9.15 13.24 9.72
CA ASP A 32 9.51 11.98 10.37
C ASP A 32 9.87 10.86 9.37
N ARG A 33 9.41 10.98 8.13
CA ARG A 33 9.54 9.93 7.10
C ARG A 33 10.26 10.41 5.86
N PRO A 34 10.90 9.46 5.12
CA PRO A 34 10.97 8.02 5.39
C PRO A 34 11.99 7.58 6.45
N PHE A 35 13.06 8.35 6.66
CA PHE A 35 14.09 8.09 7.69
C PHE A 35 14.84 9.39 8.01
N VAL A 36 15.53 9.46 9.15
CA VAL A 36 16.25 10.67 9.58
C VAL A 36 17.33 11.06 8.56
N GLY A 37 17.33 12.32 8.09
CA GLY A 37 18.32 12.83 7.12
C GLY A 37 18.16 12.26 5.71
N TRP A 38 16.93 12.00 5.28
CA TRP A 38 16.64 11.50 3.92
C TRP A 38 16.86 12.54 2.82
N THR A 39 16.78 13.82 3.15
CA THR A 39 16.99 14.94 2.21
C THR A 39 18.39 14.93 1.61
N ASP A 40 19.40 14.49 2.38
CA ASP A 40 20.78 14.39 1.94
C ASP A 40 21.10 13.04 1.28
N ARG A 41 20.10 12.15 1.18
CA ARG A 41 20.23 10.77 0.67
C ARG A 41 19.16 10.46 -0.37
N PRO A 42 19.13 11.18 -1.51
CA PRO A 42 18.10 11.03 -2.53
C PRO A 42 18.08 9.64 -3.19
N GLY A 43 19.21 8.94 -3.22
CA GLY A 43 19.28 7.55 -3.71
C GLY A 43 18.53 6.58 -2.81
N ASP A 44 18.73 6.69 -1.50
CA ASP A 44 18.01 5.89 -0.51
C ASP A 44 16.53 6.27 -0.46
N TYR A 45 16.21 7.56 -0.60
CA TYR A 45 14.82 8.04 -0.60
C TYR A 45 13.92 7.26 -1.57
N LYS A 46 14.42 6.94 -2.77
CA LYS A 46 13.70 6.13 -3.77
C LYS A 46 13.33 4.73 -3.25
N VAL A 47 14.19 4.10 -2.46
CA VAL A 47 13.94 2.77 -1.86
C VAL A 47 12.89 2.85 -0.76
N PHE A 48 12.67 4.02 -0.17
CA PHE A 48 11.73 4.21 0.93
C PHE A 48 10.53 5.11 0.59
N ARG A 49 10.30 5.48 -0.67
CA ARG A 49 9.10 6.22 -1.10
C ARG A 49 8.17 5.30 -1.85
N TRP A 50 6.91 5.20 -1.45
CA TRP A 50 6.02 4.18 -1.98
C TRP A 50 5.31 4.61 -3.26
N LEU A 51 5.62 3.92 -4.36
CA LEU A 51 4.87 3.99 -5.62
C LEU A 51 3.95 2.77 -5.74
N VAL A 52 2.66 3.01 -5.97
CA VAL A 52 1.67 1.93 -6.01
C VAL A 52 0.51 2.27 -6.94
N ARG A 53 -0.11 1.24 -7.52
CA ARG A 53 -1.34 1.40 -8.29
C ARG A 53 -2.52 1.75 -7.38
N ALA A 54 -3.24 2.82 -7.71
CA ALA A 54 -4.52 3.14 -7.09
C ALA A 54 -5.61 2.23 -7.66
N ARG A 55 -6.42 1.66 -6.76
CA ARG A 55 -7.58 0.84 -7.13
C ARG A 55 -8.83 1.49 -6.58
N HIS A 56 -9.78 1.82 -7.45
CA HIS A 56 -11.07 2.32 -7.03
C HIS A 56 -11.85 1.18 -6.36
N TYR A 57 -12.26 1.40 -5.10
CA TYR A 57 -13.00 0.40 -4.32
C TYR A 57 -14.13 1.07 -3.52
N PRO A 58 -15.40 0.93 -3.94
CA PRO A 58 -16.54 1.63 -3.34
C PRO A 58 -16.74 1.37 -1.83
N ASN A 59 -16.32 0.20 -1.34
CA ASN A 59 -16.49 -0.17 0.08
C ASN A 59 -15.45 0.47 1.01
N ILE A 60 -14.46 1.21 0.48
CA ILE A 60 -13.58 2.03 1.33
C ILE A 60 -14.31 3.30 1.74
N ALA A 61 -14.32 3.60 3.04
CA ALA A 61 -14.86 4.85 3.57
C ALA A 61 -14.07 6.07 3.01
N PRO A 62 -14.75 7.17 2.62
CA PRO A 62 -14.07 8.40 2.22
C PRO A 62 -13.07 8.88 3.30
N GLY A 63 -11.88 9.29 2.89
CA GLY A 63 -10.81 9.71 3.79
C GLY A 63 -9.93 8.57 4.33
N VAL A 64 -10.28 7.32 4.05
CA VAL A 64 -9.46 6.14 4.35
C VAL A 64 -8.90 5.57 3.05
N ALA A 65 -7.69 5.03 3.10
CA ALA A 65 -7.11 4.20 2.05
C ALA A 65 -6.63 2.89 2.67
N ARG A 66 -6.69 1.79 1.91
CA ARG A 66 -6.30 0.46 2.41
C ARG A 66 -5.25 -0.16 1.49
N ALA A 67 -4.17 -0.65 2.10
CA ALA A 67 -3.19 -1.51 1.45
C ALA A 67 -3.24 -2.91 2.06
N TRP A 68 -3.13 -3.94 1.23
CA TRP A 68 -2.90 -5.29 1.76
C TRP A 68 -1.42 -5.45 2.14
N PHE A 69 -1.18 -5.97 3.33
CA PHE A 69 0.15 -6.41 3.78
C PHE A 69 0.63 -7.59 2.89
N HIS A 70 1.93 -7.94 2.92
CA HIS A 70 2.55 -9.14 2.28
C HIS A 70 3.20 -9.03 0.88
N PHE A 71 3.37 -7.85 0.30
CA PHE A 71 4.09 -7.74 -0.98
C PHE A 71 5.61 -7.61 -0.82
N TYR A 72 6.36 -8.18 -1.77
CA TYR A 72 7.82 -8.05 -1.87
C TYR A 72 8.22 -6.58 -2.01
N VAL A 73 8.87 -6.05 -0.98
CA VAL A 73 9.24 -4.64 -0.88
C VAL A 73 10.42 -4.29 -1.78
N SER A 74 10.55 -3.02 -2.15
CA SER A 74 11.71 -2.57 -2.91
C SER A 74 13.00 -2.66 -2.10
N THR A 75 14.09 -2.91 -2.81
CA THR A 75 15.47 -2.87 -2.30
C THR A 75 16.29 -1.99 -3.24
N HIS A 76 17.49 -1.57 -2.82
CA HIS A 76 18.40 -0.84 -3.71
C HIS A 76 18.60 -1.51 -5.07
N GLY A 77 18.70 -2.85 -5.09
CA GLY A 77 18.87 -3.57 -6.34
C GLY A 77 17.61 -3.70 -7.19
N SER A 78 16.42 -3.80 -6.58
CA SER A 78 15.18 -3.80 -7.38
C SER A 78 14.88 -2.42 -7.95
N VAL A 79 15.18 -1.34 -7.22
CA VAL A 79 15.08 0.04 -7.73
C VAL A 79 16.04 0.24 -8.90
N GLU A 80 17.31 -0.17 -8.74
CA GLU A 80 18.28 -0.14 -9.84
C GLU A 80 17.79 -0.95 -11.05
N GLY A 81 17.25 -2.14 -10.82
CA GLY A 81 16.67 -2.96 -11.87
C GLY A 81 15.56 -2.23 -12.61
N HIS A 82 14.61 -1.66 -11.88
CA HIS A 82 13.51 -0.91 -12.48
C HIS A 82 14.01 0.28 -13.33
N GLU A 83 15.01 1.04 -12.84
CA GLU A 83 15.49 2.25 -13.51
C GLU A 83 16.40 1.97 -14.71
N LYS A 84 17.18 0.89 -14.69
CA LYS A 84 18.21 0.63 -15.72
C LYS A 84 17.82 -0.45 -16.73
N ARG A 85 16.90 -1.35 -16.40
CA ARG A 85 16.52 -2.44 -17.31
C ARG A 85 15.59 -1.92 -18.40
N ALA A 86 15.79 -2.39 -19.63
CA ALA A 86 14.94 -2.05 -20.76
C ALA A 86 13.48 -2.51 -20.59
N ASP A 87 13.24 -3.57 -19.81
CA ASP A 87 11.89 -4.08 -19.50
C ASP A 87 11.21 -3.37 -18.32
N GLY A 88 11.92 -2.47 -17.63
CA GLY A 88 11.39 -1.73 -16.47
C GLY A 88 11.05 -2.59 -15.25
N LEU A 89 11.41 -3.89 -15.22
CA LEU A 89 11.08 -4.77 -14.11
C LEU A 89 11.89 -4.42 -12.86
N ALA A 90 11.22 -4.39 -11.71
CA ALA A 90 11.86 -4.23 -10.40
C ALA A 90 12.60 -5.50 -9.93
N LYS A 91 13.53 -6.00 -10.75
CA LYS A 91 14.30 -7.22 -10.52
C LYS A 91 15.74 -6.88 -10.19
N ASN A 92 16.20 -7.32 -9.02
CA ASN A 92 17.57 -7.11 -8.57
C ASN A 92 18.55 -7.84 -9.51
N PRO A 93 19.48 -7.12 -10.18
CA PRO A 93 20.37 -7.72 -11.17
C PRO A 93 21.41 -8.67 -10.56
N ARG A 94 21.66 -8.56 -9.24
CA ARG A 94 22.64 -9.38 -8.52
C ARG A 94 22.04 -10.65 -7.94
N THR A 95 20.82 -10.58 -7.41
CA THR A 95 20.21 -11.68 -6.66
C THR A 95 19.02 -12.33 -7.37
N GLY A 96 18.51 -11.71 -8.43
CA GLY A 96 17.28 -12.15 -9.09
C GLY A 96 16.00 -11.88 -8.30
N TYR A 97 16.08 -11.27 -7.11
CA TYR A 97 14.92 -10.89 -6.31
C TYR A 97 13.98 -9.96 -7.09
N GLN A 98 12.71 -10.33 -7.17
CA GLN A 98 11.66 -9.55 -7.81
C GLN A 98 10.84 -8.82 -6.75
N ALA A 99 10.96 -7.49 -6.71
CA ALA A 99 10.05 -6.68 -5.91
C ALA A 99 8.69 -6.60 -6.60
N ALA A 100 7.62 -6.53 -5.80
CA ALA A 100 6.27 -6.27 -6.27
C ALA A 100 5.99 -4.76 -6.42
N TYR A 101 6.84 -3.93 -5.82
CA TYR A 101 6.81 -2.47 -5.97
C TYR A 101 8.08 -1.97 -6.66
N ARG A 102 7.92 -0.98 -7.54
CA ARG A 102 9.05 -0.29 -8.17
C ARG A 102 9.84 0.56 -7.17
N TYR A 103 9.12 1.18 -6.24
CA TYR A 103 9.69 2.03 -5.18
C TYR A 103 8.91 1.83 -3.88
N GLY A 104 9.63 1.81 -2.76
CA GLY A 104 9.09 1.68 -1.42
C GLY A 104 8.23 0.45 -1.17
N SER A 105 7.35 0.60 -0.20
CA SER A 105 6.25 -0.31 0.09
C SER A 105 5.24 0.37 1.01
N HIS A 106 4.12 -0.29 1.30
CA HIS A 106 3.20 0.16 2.35
C HIS A 106 3.88 0.35 3.73
N GLN A 107 5.02 -0.29 4.02
CA GLN A 107 5.76 -0.04 5.28
C GLN A 107 6.53 1.28 5.27
N SER A 108 6.83 1.84 4.10
CA SER A 108 7.48 3.14 3.93
C SER A 108 6.71 4.28 4.57
N THR A 109 5.39 4.13 4.69
CA THR A 109 4.52 5.15 5.26
C THR A 109 4.29 4.99 6.75
N THR A 110 4.77 3.89 7.36
CA THR A 110 4.44 3.53 8.74
C THR A 110 5.50 3.94 9.75
N ARG A 111 5.07 4.23 10.98
CA ARG A 111 5.96 4.42 12.13
C ARG A 111 5.53 3.60 13.33
N THR A 112 6.52 2.92 13.89
CA THR A 112 6.40 2.34 15.23
C THR A 112 6.23 3.44 16.27
N TRP A 113 5.10 3.39 16.99
CA TRP A 113 4.88 4.15 18.20
C TRP A 113 5.04 3.24 19.42
N VAL A 114 6.11 3.45 20.20
CA VAL A 114 6.35 2.61 21.37
C VAL A 114 5.50 3.11 22.53
N LYS A 115 4.33 2.51 22.73
CA LYS A 115 3.39 2.92 23.80
C LYS A 115 4.05 2.79 25.19
N PRO A 116 4.18 3.87 25.97
CA PRO A 116 4.83 3.82 27.29
C PRO A 116 4.21 2.83 28.27
N THR A 117 2.90 2.58 28.18
CA THR A 117 2.22 1.61 29.06
C THR A 117 2.71 0.17 28.85
N LEU A 118 3.28 -0.14 27.68
CA LEU A 118 3.88 -1.45 27.35
C LEU A 118 5.36 -1.54 27.72
N GLN A 119 5.94 -0.49 28.30
CA GLN A 119 7.33 -0.42 28.74
C GLN A 119 7.47 -0.52 30.27
N THR A 120 6.38 -0.86 30.97
CA THR A 120 6.35 -0.85 32.43
C THR A 120 6.80 -2.19 33.01
N ASP A 121 7.72 -2.15 33.98
CA ASP A 121 8.10 -3.31 34.79
C ASP A 121 7.15 -3.54 35.98
N SER A 122 6.14 -2.69 36.13
CA SER A 122 5.20 -2.71 37.26
C SER A 122 3.89 -3.45 36.97
N LEU A 123 3.56 -3.72 35.70
CA LEU A 123 2.29 -4.33 35.33
C LEU A 123 2.21 -5.78 35.82
N VAL A 124 1.18 -6.11 36.61
CA VAL A 124 0.86 -7.50 36.94
C VAL A 124 0.17 -8.14 35.74
N ARG A 125 0.66 -9.32 35.33
CA ARG A 125 0.18 -10.02 34.12
C ARG A 125 0.15 -11.53 34.34
N LYS A 126 -0.64 -12.23 33.53
CA LYS A 126 -0.64 -13.70 33.46
C LYS A 126 0.48 -14.18 32.56
N GLU A 127 1.13 -15.29 32.91
CA GLU A 127 2.10 -15.95 32.02
C GLU A 127 1.44 -16.56 30.76
N TYR A 128 2.24 -16.82 29.72
CA TYR A 128 1.74 -17.34 28.44
C TYR A 128 0.94 -18.65 28.59
N TYR A 129 1.35 -19.51 29.52
CA TYR A 129 0.62 -20.74 29.88
C TYR A 129 0.48 -20.92 31.41
N GLY A 130 -0.55 -21.65 31.81
CA GLY A 130 -0.78 -22.05 33.21
C GLY A 130 -1.52 -21.00 34.04
N GLN A 131 -1.28 -21.03 35.35
CA GLN A 131 -1.94 -20.18 36.36
C GLN A 131 -0.95 -19.22 37.06
N LEU A 132 0.28 -19.14 36.57
CA LEU A 132 1.29 -18.27 37.15
C LEU A 132 1.01 -16.81 36.82
N ILE A 133 1.18 -15.97 37.83
CA ILE A 133 1.11 -14.52 37.73
C ILE A 133 2.53 -13.98 37.82
N GLY A 134 2.92 -13.22 36.80
CA GLY A 134 4.17 -12.49 36.74
C GLY A 134 3.97 -10.99 36.86
N LYS A 135 5.07 -10.24 36.82
CA LYS A 135 5.07 -8.79 36.87
C LYS A 135 6.14 -8.24 35.91
N GLY A 136 5.81 -7.18 35.20
CA GLY A 136 6.73 -6.51 34.26
C GLY A 136 6.90 -7.27 32.96
N PHE A 137 8.05 -7.07 32.30
CA PHE A 137 8.32 -7.63 30.97
C PHE A 137 8.09 -9.15 30.87
N ALA A 138 7.50 -9.58 29.75
CA ALA A 138 7.57 -10.95 29.27
C ALA A 138 7.46 -11.00 27.75
N LEU A 139 8.34 -11.78 27.14
CA LEU A 139 8.32 -12.06 25.71
C LEU A 139 6.94 -12.61 25.31
N ASP A 140 6.36 -12.05 24.25
CA ASP A 140 5.07 -12.39 23.66
C ASP A 140 3.85 -12.28 24.61
N VAL A 141 4.01 -11.60 25.75
CA VAL A 141 2.94 -11.35 26.72
C VAL A 141 2.83 -9.86 27.08
N HIS A 142 3.90 -9.27 27.61
CA HIS A 142 3.98 -7.85 27.96
C HIS A 142 5.32 -7.28 27.53
N GLN A 143 5.33 -6.73 26.33
CA GLN A 143 6.49 -6.09 25.73
C GLN A 143 6.04 -4.98 24.79
N VAL A 144 6.99 -4.15 24.39
CA VAL A 144 6.77 -3.15 23.34
C VAL A 144 6.30 -3.81 22.04
N VAL A 145 5.32 -3.19 21.38
CA VAL A 145 4.83 -3.63 20.07
C VAL A 145 4.94 -2.49 19.06
N GLY A 146 5.04 -2.85 17.79
CA GLY A 146 5.11 -1.91 16.67
C GLY A 146 3.80 -1.22 16.28
N ALA A 147 2.81 -1.16 17.17
CA ALA A 147 1.50 -0.55 16.88
C ALA A 147 1.55 0.99 17.07
N PRO A 148 0.77 1.79 16.33
CA PRO A 148 -0.15 1.40 15.27
C PRO A 148 0.57 1.17 13.93
N LYS A 149 0.00 0.30 13.08
CA LYS A 149 0.42 0.13 11.67
C LYS A 149 -0.39 1.02 10.72
N GLU A 150 -0.87 2.15 11.24
CA GLU A 150 -1.69 3.12 10.51
C GLU A 150 -0.93 4.43 10.43
N SER A 151 -1.13 5.18 9.35
CA SER A 151 -0.45 6.45 9.14
C SER A 151 -1.30 7.36 8.29
N PHE A 152 -1.24 8.66 8.59
CA PHE A 152 -1.76 9.67 7.70
C PHE A 152 -0.80 9.83 6.53
N VAL A 153 -1.33 9.74 5.32
CA VAL A 153 -0.55 9.83 4.09
C VAL A 153 -1.14 10.87 3.17
N LYS A 154 -0.28 11.49 2.39
CA LYS A 154 -0.66 12.25 1.20
C LYS A 154 -0.57 11.34 -0.01
N ILE A 155 -1.66 11.24 -0.77
CA ILE A 155 -1.70 10.49 -2.03
C ILE A 155 -1.69 11.50 -3.19
N THR A 156 -0.75 11.35 -4.11
CA THR A 156 -0.65 12.16 -5.33
C THR A 156 -0.50 11.28 -6.56
N LYS A 157 -1.12 11.67 -7.67
CA LYS A 157 -0.92 11.00 -8.96
C LYS A 157 0.55 11.05 -9.37
N ALA A 158 1.09 9.92 -9.79
CA ALA A 158 2.47 9.77 -10.25
C ALA A 158 2.52 9.60 -11.77
N GLU A 159 1.80 8.61 -12.30
CA GLU A 159 1.78 8.27 -13.73
C GLU A 159 0.44 7.64 -14.12
N PRO A 160 0.06 7.69 -15.42
CA PRO A 160 -1.15 7.05 -15.91
C PRO A 160 -1.12 5.53 -15.73
N GLY A 161 -2.30 4.93 -15.57
CA GLY A 161 -2.45 3.50 -15.32
C GLY A 161 -2.32 2.57 -16.54
N GLY A 162 -2.46 3.09 -17.75
CA GLY A 162 -2.37 2.29 -18.97
C GLY A 162 -0.99 1.66 -19.16
N GLU A 163 -0.98 0.50 -19.81
CA GLU A 163 0.22 -0.31 -20.04
C GLU A 163 1.25 0.38 -20.95
N ASP A 164 0.81 1.32 -21.78
CA ASP A 164 1.63 2.21 -22.60
C ASP A 164 1.99 3.53 -21.90
N GLN A 165 1.75 3.61 -20.58
CA GLN A 165 1.87 4.80 -19.74
C GLN A 165 0.95 5.94 -20.16
N LYS A 166 -0.15 5.63 -20.85
CA LYS A 166 -1.17 6.61 -21.27
C LYS A 166 -2.57 6.09 -20.99
N GLY A 167 -3.50 7.03 -20.80
CA GLY A 167 -4.91 6.68 -20.65
C GLY A 167 -5.22 5.78 -19.45
N LEU A 168 -6.33 5.05 -19.58
CA LEU A 168 -6.88 4.17 -18.55
C LEU A 168 -6.23 2.80 -18.56
N TRP A 169 -6.08 2.23 -17.37
CA TRP A 169 -5.67 0.84 -17.21
C TRP A 169 -6.66 -0.12 -17.88
N SER A 170 -6.17 -1.16 -18.57
CA SER A 170 -6.98 -2.05 -19.42
C SER A 170 -8.30 -2.55 -18.76
N PRO A 171 -8.32 -3.03 -17.49
CA PRO A 171 -9.55 -3.42 -16.82
C PRO A 171 -10.56 -2.29 -16.58
N ALA A 172 -10.08 -1.06 -16.36
CA ALA A 172 -10.95 0.12 -16.24
C ALA A 172 -11.48 0.53 -17.61
N ALA A 173 -10.62 0.52 -18.64
CA ALA A 173 -11.00 0.83 -20.01
C ALA A 173 -12.04 -0.16 -20.58
N ALA A 174 -11.97 -1.44 -20.19
CA ALA A 174 -12.91 -2.48 -20.59
C ALA A 174 -14.31 -2.33 -19.94
N GLY A 175 -14.48 -1.40 -19.00
CA GLY A 175 -15.76 -1.07 -18.41
C GLY A 175 -16.31 -2.09 -17.39
N PHE A 176 -15.47 -3.00 -16.89
CA PHE A 176 -15.85 -3.98 -15.86
C PHE A 176 -15.74 -3.44 -14.42
N ARG A 177 -15.24 -2.21 -14.25
CA ARG A 177 -15.03 -1.60 -12.94
C ARG A 177 -16.29 -0.81 -12.55
N PRO A 178 -16.73 -0.83 -11.27
CA PRO A 178 -17.98 -0.18 -10.86
C PRO A 178 -18.11 1.30 -11.26
N ALA A 179 -17.01 2.05 -11.20
CA ALA A 179 -17.00 3.48 -11.54
C ALA A 179 -16.91 3.78 -13.05
N TYR A 180 -16.77 2.73 -13.88
CA TYR A 180 -16.59 2.75 -15.33
C TYR A 180 -17.55 1.76 -16.02
N ALA A 181 -18.63 1.35 -15.35
CA ALA A 181 -19.50 0.27 -15.83
C ALA A 181 -20.00 0.53 -17.26
N SER A 182 -19.69 -0.40 -18.17
CA SER A 182 -20.21 -0.38 -19.54
C SER A 182 -21.72 -0.59 -19.57
N ASP A 183 -22.35 -0.30 -20.71
CA ASP A 183 -23.80 -0.51 -20.85
C ASP A 183 -24.18 -1.99 -20.75
N GLU A 184 -23.29 -2.90 -21.18
CA GLU A 184 -23.44 -4.35 -21.00
C GLU A 184 -23.43 -4.73 -19.51
N VAL A 185 -22.50 -4.17 -18.71
CA VAL A 185 -22.46 -4.42 -17.26
C VAL A 185 -23.73 -3.89 -16.59
N LYS A 186 -24.23 -2.71 -16.99
CA LYS A 186 -25.50 -2.19 -16.47
C LYS A 186 -26.68 -3.09 -16.80
N LYS A 187 -26.77 -3.59 -18.04
CA LYS A 187 -27.79 -4.57 -18.45
C LYS A 187 -27.72 -5.86 -17.62
N TYR A 188 -26.51 -6.34 -17.36
CA TYR A 188 -26.26 -7.52 -16.53
C TYR A 188 -26.75 -7.33 -15.10
N LEU A 189 -26.38 -6.21 -14.47
CA LEU A 189 -26.81 -5.89 -13.11
C LEU A 189 -28.33 -5.70 -13.00
N ALA A 190 -28.99 -5.27 -14.09
CA ALA A 190 -30.44 -5.15 -14.17
C ALA A 190 -31.16 -6.47 -14.52
N GLY A 191 -30.45 -7.58 -14.70
CA GLY A 191 -31.02 -8.89 -15.04
C GLY A 191 -31.57 -8.99 -16.46
N GLN A 192 -31.19 -8.08 -17.37
CA GLN A 192 -31.79 -7.97 -18.71
C GLN A 192 -31.29 -9.00 -19.73
N TYR A 193 -30.43 -9.93 -19.32
CA TYR A 193 -29.97 -11.05 -20.17
C TYR A 193 -30.75 -12.34 -19.99
N VAL A 194 -31.73 -12.36 -19.06
CA VAL A 194 -32.60 -13.51 -18.84
C VAL A 194 -34.02 -13.10 -19.16
N GLU A 195 -34.68 -13.88 -20.01
CA GLU A 195 -36.12 -13.77 -20.26
C GLU A 195 -36.83 -14.76 -19.33
N VAL A 196 -37.62 -14.25 -18.39
CA VAL A 196 -38.45 -15.10 -17.52
C VAL A 196 -39.76 -15.35 -18.26
N THR A 197 -39.93 -16.59 -18.74
CA THR A 197 -41.18 -17.10 -19.31
C THR A 197 -41.99 -17.87 -18.30
#